data_AF-A0A6A5T099-F1
#
_entry.id   AF-A0A6A5T099-F1
#
_cell.length_a   1.000
_cell.length_b   1.000
_cell.length_c   1.000
_cell.angle_alpha   90.00
_cell.angle_beta   90.00
_cell.angle_gamma   90.00
#
_symmetry.space_group_name_H-M   'P 1'
#
loop_
_entity.id
_entity.type
_entity.pdbx_description
1 polymer ?
#
loop_
_entity_poly.entity_id
_entity_poly.type
_entity_poly.pdbx_seq_one_letter_code
_entity_poly.pdbx_strand_id
1 'polypeptide(L)'
;MPQQCTILQEISANCATGGELSIAMRALIISRLEEGVSQRKVADELGVPRSTIENTLRRWKKHNTLQSLPRIGWPSVLTVTVF
;
A
#
# COMPACT_ATOMS: atom_id res chain seq x y z
N MET A 1 4.73 21.13 25.63
CA MET A 1 5.46 20.17 24.77
C MET A 1 4.94 20.36 23.36
N PRO A 2 5.75 20.74 22.35
CA PRO A 2 5.19 20.99 21.04
C PRO A 2 4.79 19.63 20.45
N GLN A 3 3.48 19.43 20.27
CA GLN A 3 2.99 18.34 19.44
C GLN A 3 3.29 18.73 18.00
N GLN A 4 4.39 18.19 17.47
CA GLN A 4 4.60 18.21 16.03
C GLN A 4 3.63 17.18 15.45
N CYS A 5 2.45 17.64 15.04
CA CYS A 5 1.59 16.88 14.14
C CYS A 5 2.33 16.80 12.80
N THR A 6 3.21 15.82 12.66
CA THR A 6 3.86 15.51 11.39
C THR A 6 2.78 15.10 10.41
N ILE A 7 2.81 15.69 9.22
CA ILE A 7 1.92 15.44 8.07
C ILE A 7 1.69 13.93 7.80
N LEU A 8 2.62 13.07 8.23
CA LEU A 8 2.52 11.61 8.17
C LEU A 8 1.37 11.00 8.99
N GLN A 9 0.97 11.65 10.09
CA GLN A 9 -0.02 11.11 11.02
C GLN A 9 -1.46 11.21 10.46
N GLU A 10 -1.75 12.23 9.63
CA GLU A 10 -3.04 12.35 8.92
C GLU A 10 -3.23 11.26 7.85
N ILE A 11 -2.14 10.79 7.22
CA ILE A 11 -2.20 9.67 6.25
C ILE A 11 -2.48 8.33 6.97
N SER A 12 -2.09 8.21 8.25
CA SER A 12 -2.19 6.97 9.02
C SER A 12 -3.62 6.59 9.46
N ALA A 13 -4.58 7.52 9.39
CA ALA A 13 -5.94 7.30 9.87
C ALA A 13 -6.70 6.18 9.11
N ASN A 14 -6.20 5.76 7.93
CA ASN A 14 -6.80 4.67 7.16
C ASN A 14 -6.17 3.28 7.41
N CYS A 15 -5.26 3.15 8.38
CA CYS A 15 -4.65 1.87 8.76
C CYS A 15 -5.57 1.00 9.64
N ALA A 16 -6.85 0.89 9.31
CA ALA A 16 -7.78 -0.04 9.95
C ALA A 16 -7.51 -1.48 9.50
N THR A 17 -7.73 -2.46 10.38
CA THR A 17 -7.62 -3.89 10.04
C THR A 17 -8.50 -4.22 8.82
N GLY A 18 -7.89 -4.73 7.74
CA GLY A 18 -8.57 -5.05 6.48
C GLY A 18 -8.78 -3.87 5.52
N GLY A 19 -8.39 -2.66 5.93
CA GLY A 19 -8.37 -1.46 5.11
C GLY A 19 -7.19 -1.44 4.12
N GLU A 20 -7.35 -0.68 3.05
CA GLU A 20 -6.29 -0.50 2.06
C GLU A 20 -5.46 0.75 2.35
N LEU A 21 -4.15 0.68 2.09
CA LEU A 21 -3.28 1.87 2.10
C LEU A 21 -3.79 2.89 1.07
N SER A 22 -3.70 4.18 1.42
CA SER A 22 -3.97 5.24 0.46
C SER A 22 -2.99 5.18 -0.72
N ILE A 23 -3.40 5.71 -1.87
CA ILE A 23 -2.56 5.78 -3.07
C ILE A 23 -1.28 6.57 -2.78
N ALA A 24 -1.39 7.68 -2.06
CA ALA A 24 -0.26 8.51 -1.65
C ALA A 24 0.74 7.73 -0.79
N MET A 25 0.25 6.93 0.16
CA MET A 25 1.12 6.11 1.03
C MET A 25 1.86 5.04 0.22
N ARG A 26 1.19 4.40 -0.74
CA ARG A 26 1.85 3.42 -1.63
C ARG A 26 2.90 4.06 -2.52
N ALA A 27 2.61 5.24 -3.08
CA ALA A 27 3.55 6.00 -3.88
C ALA A 27 4.80 6.35 -3.08
N LEU A 28 4.61 6.88 -1.86
CA LEU A 28 5.70 7.26 -0.97
C LEU A 28 6.59 6.06 -0.62
N ILE A 29 5.98 4.90 -0.30
CA ILE A 29 6.73 3.65 -0.06
C ILE A 29 7.60 3.29 -1.28
N ILE A 30 7.05 3.32 -2.50
CA ILE A 30 7.80 2.96 -3.70
C ILE A 30 8.94 3.94 -3.96
N SER A 31 8.69 5.26 -3.88
CA SER A 31 9.72 6.28 -4.08
C SER A 31 10.89 6.10 -3.11
N ARG A 32 10.63 5.84 -1.83
CA ARG A 32 11.68 5.58 -0.83
C ARG A 32 12.48 4.31 -1.11
N LEU A 33 11.83 3.27 -1.62
CA LEU A 33 12.51 2.03 -1.99
C LEU A 33 13.37 2.21 -3.25
N GLU A 34 12.93 3.03 -4.20
CA GLU A 34 13.69 3.39 -5.40
C GLU A 34 14.91 4.26 -5.08
N GLU A 35 14.82 5.12 -4.05
CA GLU A 35 15.96 5.84 -3.46
C GLU A 35 17.00 4.91 -2.78
N GLY A 36 16.71 3.60 -2.70
CA GLY A 36 17.61 2.61 -2.09
C GLY A 36 17.53 2.54 -0.56
N VAL A 37 16.53 3.18 0.05
CA VAL A 37 16.30 3.09 1.50
C VAL A 37 15.87 1.67 1.85
N SER A 38 16.42 1.12 2.94
CA SER A 38 16.05 -0.23 3.36
C SER A 38 14.60 -0.29 3.82
N GLN A 39 13.91 -1.40 3.51
CA GLN A 39 12.51 -1.61 3.91
C GLN A 39 12.26 -1.41 5.41
N ARG A 40 13.26 -1.72 6.25
CA ARG A 40 13.17 -1.54 7.70
C ARG A 40 13.13 -0.06 8.09
N LYS A 41 13.98 0.77 7.50
CA LYS A 41 13.96 2.22 7.74
C LYS A 41 12.66 2.84 7.26
N VAL A 42 12.17 2.44 6.09
CA VAL A 42 10.87 2.90 5.57
C VAL A 42 9.72 2.49 6.49
N ALA A 43 9.77 1.29 7.07
CA ALA A 43 8.78 0.83 8.05
C ALA A 43 8.76 1.70 9.31
N ASP A 44 9.94 1.98 9.86
CA ASP A 44 10.11 2.79 11.07
C ASP A 44 9.70 4.25 10.83
N GLU A 45 10.01 4.82 9.65
CA GLU A 45 9.64 6.19 9.25
C GLU A 45 8.13 6.37 9.05
N LEU A 46 7.46 5.39 8.45
CA LEU A 46 6.04 5.48 8.09
C LEU A 46 5.10 4.85 9.13
N GLY A 47 5.64 4.16 10.13
CA GLY A 47 4.85 3.41 11.11
C GLY A 47 4.07 2.24 10.49
N VAL A 48 4.52 1.72 9.34
CA VAL A 48 3.85 0.65 8.59
C VAL A 48 4.60 -0.66 8.78
N PRO A 49 3.91 -1.81 9.00
CA PRO A 49 4.57 -3.09 9.11
C PRO A 49 5.42 -3.42 7.87
N ARG A 50 6.59 -4.01 8.08
CA ARG A 50 7.48 -4.43 6.98
C ARG A 50 6.78 -5.34 5.97
N SER A 51 5.91 -6.24 6.44
CA SER A 51 5.11 -7.12 5.57
C SER A 51 4.19 -6.34 4.62
N THR A 52 3.64 -5.22 5.06
CA THR A 52 2.81 -4.33 4.23
C THR A 52 3.65 -3.64 3.15
N ILE A 53 4.88 -3.21 3.49
CA ILE A 53 5.84 -2.66 2.51
C ILE A 53 6.21 -3.71 1.47
N GLU A 54 6.52 -4.93 1.91
CA GLU A 54 6.86 -6.03 1.01
C GLU A 54 5.69 -6.37 0.07
N ASN A 55 4.47 -6.45 0.60
CA ASN A 55 3.27 -6.69 -0.20
C ASN A 55 3.03 -5.58 -1.23
N THR A 56 3.26 -4.32 -0.85
CA THR A 56 3.16 -3.16 -1.74
C THR A 56 4.18 -3.27 -2.88
N LEU A 57 5.44 -3.57 -2.55
CA LEU A 57 6.50 -3.76 -3.55
C LEU A 57 6.20 -4.94 -4.50
N ARG A 58 5.71 -6.06 -3.96
CA ARG A 58 5.35 -7.24 -4.74
C ARG A 58 4.21 -6.93 -5.72
N ARG A 59 3.19 -6.19 -5.26
CA ARG A 59 2.07 -5.75 -6.09
C ARG A 59 2.52 -4.77 -7.17
N TRP A 60 3.38 -3.81 -6.82
CA TRP A 60 3.98 -2.88 -7.78
C TRP A 60 4.74 -3.62 -8.88
N LYS A 61 5.64 -4.54 -8.52
CA LYS A 61 6.39 -5.33 -9.50
C LYS A 61 5.51 -6.16 -10.44
N LYS A 62 4.36 -6.64 -9.95
CA LYS A 62 3.45 -7.49 -10.73
C LYS A 62 2.50 -6.70 -11.62
N HIS A 63 1.97 -5.59 -11.14
CA HIS A 63 0.86 -4.86 -11.78
C HIS A 63 1.20 -3.43 -12.18
N ASN A 64 2.36 -2.92 -11.76
CA ASN A 64 2.83 -1.55 -12.00
C ASN A 64 1.77 -0.47 -11.72
N THR A 65 0.96 -0.70 -10.68
CA THR A 65 -0.23 0.12 -10.37
C THR A 65 -0.28 0.42 -8.88
N LEU A 66 -0.61 1.67 -8.56
CA LEU A 66 -0.83 2.14 -7.18
C LEU A 66 -2.28 1.98 -6.71
N GLN A 67 -3.22 1.74 -7.63
CA GLN A 67 -4.64 1.57 -7.33
C GLN A 67 -4.94 0.23 -6.66
N SER A 68 -6.09 0.17 -5.98
CA SER A 68 -6.63 -1.08 -5.45
C SER A 68 -6.98 -2.03 -6.61
N LEU A 69 -6.72 -3.32 -6.42
CA LEU A 69 -7.19 -4.33 -7.36
C LEU A 69 -8.59 -4.79 -6.94
N PRO A 70 -9.45 -5.20 -7.90
CA PRO A 70 -10.70 -5.85 -7.56
C PRO A 70 -10.44 -7.08 -6.68
N ARG A 71 -11.28 -7.27 -5.67
CA ARG A 71 -11.18 -8.45 -4.80
C ARG A 71 -11.55 -9.68 -5.60
N ILE A 72 -10.83 -10.76 -5.37
CA ILE A 72 -11.16 -12.04 -6.01
C ILE A 72 -12.52 -12.50 -5.49
N GLY A 73 -13.44 -12.75 -6.42
CA GLY A 73 -14.80 -13.22 -6.15
C GLY A 73 -15.17 -14.27 -7.17
N TRP A 74 -16.04 -15.20 -6.78
CA TRP A 74 -16.55 -16.22 -7.69
C TRP A 74 -17.65 -15.62 -8.58
N PRO A 75 -17.60 -15.78 -9.91
CA PRO A 75 -18.69 -15.33 -10.78
C PRO A 75 -19.98 -16.12 -10.45
N SER A 76 -21.04 -15.44 -10.02
CA SER A 76 -22.23 -16.11 -9.47
C SER A 76 -23.19 -16.68 -10.52
N VAL A 77 -23.07 -16.30 -11.79
CA VAL A 77 -23.94 -16.80 -12.89
C VAL A 77 -23.16 -16.85 -14.21
N LEU A 78 -23.52 -17.79 -15.09
CA LEU A 78 -22.88 -18.19 -16.34
C LEU A 78 -22.40 -17.00 -17.22
N THR A 79 -21.10 -16.72 -17.21
CA THR A 79 -20.47 -15.85 -18.19
C THR A 79 -20.32 -16.63 -19.51
N VAL A 80 -20.93 -16.12 -20.59
CA VAL A 80 -20.70 -16.59 -21.96
C VAL A 80 -19.24 -16.29 -22.32
N THR A 81 -18.45 -17.34 -22.53
CA THR A 81 -17.08 -17.24 -23.02
C THR A 81 -17.09 -16.71 -24.45
N VAL A 82 -16.73 -15.45 -24.66
CA VAL A 82 -16.37 -14.94 -25.99
C VAL A 82 -14.84 -14.99 -26.07
N PHE A 83 -14.33 -15.93 -26.87
CA PHE A 83 -12.92 -16.11 -27.19
C PHE A 83 -12.40 -15.01 -28.10
#